data_AF-A0A6L3Y0Z7-F1
#
_entry.id   AF-A0A6L3Y0Z7-F1
#
_cell.length_a   1.000
_cell.length_b   1.000
_cell.length_c   1.000
_cell.angle_alpha   90.00
_cell.angle_beta   90.00
_cell.angle_gamma   90.00
#
_symmetry.space_group_name_H-M   'P 1'
#
loop_
_entity.id
_entity.type
_entity.pdbx_description
1 polymer ?
#
loop_
_entity_poly.entity_id
_entity_poly.type
_entity_poly.pdbx_seq_one_letter_code
_entity_poly.pdbx_strand_id
1 'polypeptide(L)'
;MLRVYHSNRLDVLEALMEYIVEQERLDDPFEPEMVLVQSTGMAQWLQMSLSQKFGIAANIDFPLPASFIWEMFVRVLPDIPEQSAFNKQSMAWKLMTLLPDMLAHDEFAMLRHYLNDDTDKRKLFQLASRTADLYDQYLVYRADWLIRWEAGELVDGLPEAQIWQAPLWKALVEHTGKLGQPKWHRANLYDRFISILENSAERPARLPSRVFICGISALPPVYLNALKALGKHTDIHILFTNPCRHYWGDIQDPRWLSRLVTRQRKRLFEERAVPLFKDSENAAQLFDEEGIQNLPNPLLASWGKLGRDYIYLLSDITSSGEGDVDAFADITPDSLLHNIQLDILDLENRAVAGI
;
A
#
# COMPACT_ATOMS: atom_id res chain seq x y z
N MET A 1 -8.27 6.18 -15.12
CA MET A 1 -9.22 6.39 -14.00
C MET A 1 -8.92 5.37 -12.89
N LEU A 2 -9.03 5.72 -11.60
CA LEU A 2 -8.83 4.76 -10.50
C LEU A 2 -10.18 4.20 -10.02
N ARG A 3 -10.30 2.87 -9.99
CA ARG A 3 -11.48 2.12 -9.54
C ARG A 3 -11.10 1.15 -8.42
N VAL A 4 -11.95 1.03 -7.41
CA VAL A 4 -11.81 0.10 -6.29
C VAL A 4 -13.02 -0.82 -6.29
N TYR A 5 -12.77 -2.12 -6.38
CA TYR A 5 -13.77 -3.17 -6.37
C TYR A 5 -13.69 -3.89 -5.03
N HIS A 6 -14.79 -3.87 -4.27
CA HIS A 6 -14.91 -4.54 -2.99
C HIS A 6 -15.69 -5.85 -3.15
N SER A 7 -15.11 -6.97 -2.73
CA SER A 7 -15.82 -8.26 -2.69
C SER A 7 -15.33 -9.14 -1.55
N ASN A 8 -16.21 -9.97 -0.99
CA ASN A 8 -15.87 -11.01 -0.01
C ASN A 8 -15.24 -12.26 -0.62
N ARG A 9 -15.18 -12.37 -1.95
CA ARG A 9 -14.61 -13.54 -2.64
C ARG A 9 -13.62 -13.12 -3.70
N LEU A 10 -12.45 -13.77 -3.67
CA LEU A 10 -11.42 -13.56 -4.68
C LEU A 10 -11.90 -13.99 -6.07
N ASP A 11 -12.65 -15.08 -6.17
CA ASP A 11 -13.22 -15.59 -7.43
C ASP A 11 -14.08 -14.53 -8.16
N VAL A 12 -14.79 -13.68 -7.41
CA VAL A 12 -15.62 -12.61 -8.00
C VAL A 12 -14.75 -11.48 -8.55
N LEU A 13 -13.68 -11.12 -7.82
CA LEU A 13 -12.72 -10.11 -8.26
C LEU A 13 -11.90 -10.56 -9.47
N GLU A 14 -11.60 -11.85 -9.53
CA GLU A 14 -10.96 -12.47 -10.67
C GLU A 14 -11.90 -12.49 -11.88
N ALA A 15 -13.15 -12.94 -11.73
CA ALA A 15 -14.15 -12.86 -12.81
C ALA A 15 -14.37 -11.43 -13.31
N LEU A 16 -14.25 -10.43 -12.43
CA LEU A 16 -14.24 -9.03 -12.79
C LEU A 16 -13.03 -8.63 -13.64
N MET A 17 -11.84 -9.07 -13.24
CA MET A 17 -10.62 -8.87 -14.02
C MET A 17 -10.75 -9.53 -15.40
N GLU A 18 -11.21 -10.78 -15.47
CA GLU A 18 -11.48 -11.49 -16.72
C GLU A 18 -12.42 -10.69 -17.62
N TYR A 19 -13.53 -10.21 -17.07
CA TYR A 19 -14.51 -9.42 -17.81
C TYR A 19 -13.89 -8.13 -18.37
N ILE A 20 -13.10 -7.40 -17.58
CA ILE A 20 -12.42 -6.18 -18.03
C ILE A 20 -11.42 -6.51 -19.15
N VAL A 21 -10.64 -7.58 -18.99
CA VAL A 21 -9.66 -8.03 -19.98
C VAL A 21 -10.32 -8.42 -21.30
N GLU A 22 -11.48 -9.07 -21.25
CA GLU A 22 -12.24 -9.49 -22.43
C GLU A 22 -12.88 -8.32 -23.17
N GLN A 23 -13.47 -7.38 -22.44
CA GLN A 23 -14.19 -6.22 -23.01
C GLN A 23 -13.24 -5.16 -23.57
N GLU A 24 -12.16 -4.86 -22.84
CA GLU A 24 -11.19 -3.82 -23.18
C GLU A 24 -9.88 -4.49 -23.58
N ARG A 25 -9.81 -5.05 -24.79
CA ARG A 25 -8.55 -5.67 -25.26
C ARG A 25 -7.46 -4.61 -25.41
N LEU A 26 -6.23 -4.96 -25.03
CA LEU A 26 -5.07 -4.11 -25.28
C LEU A 26 -4.85 -3.91 -26.79
N ASP A 27 -4.50 -2.69 -27.18
CA ASP A 27 -4.27 -2.34 -28.59
C ASP A 27 -2.96 -2.93 -29.13
N ASP A 28 -1.90 -2.96 -28.30
CA ASP A 28 -0.60 -3.52 -28.65
C ASP A 28 -0.48 -4.99 -28.19
N PRO A 29 -0.28 -5.96 -29.11
CA PRO A 29 -0.14 -7.37 -28.75
C PRO A 29 1.12 -7.70 -27.93
N PHE A 30 2.10 -6.80 -27.86
CA PHE A 30 3.30 -6.97 -27.04
C PHE A 30 3.27 -6.19 -25.74
N GLU A 31 2.26 -5.35 -25.51
CA GLU A 31 2.06 -4.73 -24.20
C GLU A 31 1.71 -5.82 -23.18
N PRO A 32 2.46 -5.97 -22.08
CA PRO A 32 2.14 -6.94 -21.06
C PRO A 32 0.94 -6.49 -20.22
N GLU A 33 0.12 -7.46 -19.83
CA GLU A 33 -0.95 -7.22 -18.86
C GLU A 33 -0.31 -7.02 -17.47
N MET A 34 -0.58 -5.89 -16.81
CA MET A 34 0.10 -5.52 -15.57
C MET A 34 -0.75 -5.85 -14.35
N VAL A 35 -0.27 -6.76 -13.49
CA VAL A 35 -1.01 -7.22 -12.30
C VAL A 35 -0.14 -7.18 -11.05
N LEU A 36 -0.34 -6.19 -10.19
CA LEU A 36 0.38 -6.07 -8.92
C LEU A 36 -0.10 -7.14 -7.95
N VAL A 37 0.83 -7.95 -7.46
CA VAL A 37 0.61 -9.01 -6.47
C VAL A 37 1.70 -8.95 -5.39
N GLN A 38 1.42 -9.49 -4.21
CA GLN A 38 2.39 -9.57 -3.10
C GLN A 38 2.97 -10.97 -2.87
N SER A 39 2.51 -11.98 -3.61
CA SER A 39 3.01 -13.35 -3.47
C SER A 39 3.07 -14.08 -4.80
N THR A 40 4.02 -15.01 -4.91
CA THR A 40 4.14 -15.91 -6.05
C THR A 40 2.93 -16.83 -6.17
N GLY A 41 2.31 -17.22 -5.04
CA GLY A 41 1.09 -18.02 -5.03
C GLY A 41 -0.08 -17.32 -5.71
N MET A 42 -0.26 -16.01 -5.48
CA MET A 42 -1.28 -15.22 -6.16
C MET A 42 -1.01 -15.12 -7.67
N ALA A 43 0.25 -14.90 -8.07
CA ALA A 43 0.63 -14.88 -9.48
C ALA A 43 0.30 -16.22 -10.18
N GLN A 44 0.68 -17.34 -9.56
CA GLN A 44 0.40 -18.68 -10.10
C GLN A 44 -1.09 -18.96 -10.19
N TRP A 45 -1.85 -18.62 -9.13
CA TRP A 45 -3.30 -18.80 -9.12
C TRP A 45 -3.97 -18.00 -10.25
N LEU A 46 -3.63 -16.73 -10.42
CA LEU A 46 -4.13 -15.90 -11.52
C LEU A 46 -3.73 -16.45 -12.90
N GLN A 47 -2.48 -16.85 -13.09
CA GLN A 47 -2.02 -17.44 -14.35
C GLN A 47 -2.82 -18.70 -14.71
N MET A 48 -3.01 -19.60 -13.74
CA MET A 48 -3.79 -20.82 -13.96
C MET A 48 -5.25 -20.49 -14.28
N SER A 49 -5.86 -19.59 -13.52
CA SER A 49 -7.28 -19.29 -13.65
C SER A 49 -7.60 -18.54 -14.95
N LEU A 50 -6.82 -17.50 -15.27
CA LEU A 50 -6.92 -16.79 -16.55
C LEU A 50 -6.68 -17.75 -17.74
N SER A 51 -5.76 -18.71 -17.62
CA SER A 51 -5.53 -19.70 -18.69
C SER A 51 -6.70 -20.66 -18.88
N GLN A 52 -7.45 -20.99 -17.83
CA GLN A 52 -8.65 -21.83 -17.94
C GLN A 52 -9.78 -21.08 -18.65
N LYS A 53 -9.92 -19.78 -18.37
CA LYS A 53 -10.93 -18.93 -19.00
C LYS A 53 -10.63 -18.60 -20.45
N PHE A 54 -9.41 -18.15 -20.74
CA PHE A 54 -9.00 -17.66 -22.06
C PHE A 54 -8.31 -18.72 -22.94
N GLY A 55 -8.06 -19.92 -22.39
CA GLY A 55 -7.31 -21.00 -23.04
C GLY A 55 -5.79 -20.84 -22.97
N ILE A 56 -5.29 -19.64 -22.69
CA ILE A 56 -3.87 -19.31 -22.50
C ILE A 56 -3.73 -18.08 -21.60
N ALA A 57 -2.71 -18.07 -20.74
CA ALA A 57 -2.26 -16.89 -20.02
C ALA A 57 -0.78 -16.66 -20.35
N ALA A 58 -0.50 -15.58 -21.08
CA ALA A 58 0.85 -15.22 -21.53
C ALA A 58 1.03 -13.70 -21.52
N ASN A 59 2.28 -13.25 -21.45
CA ASN A 59 2.64 -11.82 -21.39
C ASN A 59 1.94 -11.06 -20.24
N ILE A 60 1.93 -11.64 -19.05
CA ILE A 60 1.40 -11.01 -17.83
C ILE A 60 2.56 -10.76 -16.88
N ASP A 61 2.75 -9.51 -16.49
CA ASP A 61 3.76 -9.11 -15.53
C ASP A 61 3.14 -9.02 -14.13
N PHE A 62 3.83 -9.63 -13.17
CA PHE A 62 3.42 -9.71 -11.76
C PHE A 62 4.38 -8.95 -10.82
N PRO A 63 4.59 -7.62 -10.99
CA PRO A 63 5.53 -6.89 -10.15
C PRO A 63 4.98 -6.66 -8.74
N LEU A 64 5.89 -6.62 -7.77
CA LEU A 64 5.57 -6.12 -6.43
C LEU A 64 5.22 -4.62 -6.50
N PRO A 65 4.32 -4.10 -5.65
CA PRO A 65 3.94 -2.69 -5.66
C PRO A 65 5.13 -1.73 -5.60
N ALA A 66 6.12 -2.04 -4.75
CA ALA A 66 7.31 -1.21 -4.57
C ALA A 66 8.20 -1.15 -5.82
N SER A 67 8.23 -2.22 -6.62
CA SER A 67 8.97 -2.29 -7.88
C SER A 67 8.22 -1.54 -8.98
N PHE A 68 6.90 -1.75 -9.07
CA PHE A 68 6.05 -1.05 -10.02
C PHE A 68 6.11 0.47 -9.85
N ILE A 69 5.98 0.98 -8.63
CA ILE A 69 6.04 2.43 -8.38
C ILE A 69 7.39 3.02 -8.81
N TRP A 70 8.50 2.31 -8.54
CA TRP A 70 9.82 2.75 -8.98
C TRP A 70 9.95 2.77 -10.51
N GLU A 71 9.42 1.75 -11.18
CA GLU A 71 9.37 1.70 -12.64
C GLU A 71 8.57 2.88 -13.21
N MET A 72 7.45 3.23 -12.59
CA MET A 72 6.67 4.41 -13.00
C MET A 72 7.46 5.71 -12.80
N PHE A 73 8.28 5.82 -11.74
CA PHE A 73 9.21 6.95 -11.60
C PHE A 73 10.17 7.05 -12.78
N VAL A 74 10.78 5.94 -13.20
CA VAL A 74 11.71 5.90 -14.35
C VAL A 74 11.01 6.30 -15.66
N ARG A 75 9.73 5.93 -15.82
CA ARG A 75 8.97 6.23 -17.04
C ARG A 75 8.48 7.68 -17.10
N VAL A 76 8.16 8.31 -15.96
CA VAL A 76 7.55 9.65 -15.89
C VAL A 76 8.57 10.75 -15.62
N LEU A 77 9.56 10.49 -14.78
CA LEU A 77 10.55 11.49 -14.37
C LEU A 77 11.80 11.40 -15.25
N PRO A 78 12.41 12.54 -15.61
CA PRO A 78 13.66 12.54 -16.38
C PRO A 78 14.84 12.07 -15.51
N ASP A 79 15.79 11.37 -16.16
CA ASP A 79 17.10 11.01 -15.60
C ASP A 79 17.07 10.21 -14.29
N ILE A 80 16.04 9.38 -14.09
CA ILE A 80 15.98 8.45 -12.97
C ILE A 80 16.66 7.13 -13.37
N PRO A 81 17.59 6.61 -12.56
CA PRO A 81 18.23 5.33 -12.83
C PRO A 81 17.23 4.17 -12.68
N GLU A 82 17.40 3.12 -13.49
CA GLU A 82 16.56 1.91 -13.42
C GLU A 82 16.54 1.29 -12.01
N GLN A 83 17.65 1.39 -11.28
CA GLN A 83 17.75 0.94 -9.90
C GLN A 83 18.11 2.09 -8.97
N SER A 84 17.44 2.15 -7.81
CA SER A 84 17.79 3.11 -6.77
C SER A 84 19.16 2.81 -6.18
N ALA A 85 19.98 3.85 -6.00
CA ALA A 85 21.22 3.78 -5.23
C ALA A 85 20.97 3.51 -3.73
N PHE A 86 19.72 3.64 -3.28
CA PHE A 86 19.26 3.42 -1.91
C PHE A 86 18.43 2.12 -1.79
N ASN A 87 18.71 1.11 -2.61
CA ASN A 87 18.17 -0.23 -2.36
C ASN A 87 18.79 -0.84 -1.09
N LYS A 88 18.03 -1.70 -0.41
CA LYS A 88 18.40 -2.34 0.86
C LYS A 88 19.81 -2.95 0.84
N GLN A 89 20.16 -3.71 -0.19
CA GLN A 89 21.46 -4.37 -0.29
C GLN A 89 22.61 -3.36 -0.43
N SER A 90 22.45 -2.36 -1.29
CA SER A 90 23.47 -1.33 -1.52
C SER A 90 23.65 -0.44 -0.29
N MET A 91 22.56 -0.08 0.40
CA MET A 91 22.61 0.65 1.65
C MET A 91 23.39 -0.13 2.72
N ALA A 92 23.16 -1.44 2.85
CA ALA A 92 23.87 -2.26 3.83
C ALA A 92 25.40 -2.22 3.62
N TRP A 93 25.87 -2.31 2.37
CA TRP A 93 27.30 -2.22 2.06
C TRP A 93 27.89 -0.83 2.32
N LYS A 94 27.18 0.24 1.93
CA LYS A 94 27.60 1.62 2.20
C LYS A 94 27.64 1.92 3.70
N LEU A 95 26.65 1.45 4.45
CA LEU A 95 26.61 1.59 5.90
C LEU A 95 27.74 0.81 6.57
N MET A 96 28.07 -0.38 6.06
CA MET A 96 29.21 -1.16 6.56
C MET A 96 30.54 -0.40 6.40
N THR A 97 30.69 0.40 5.34
CA THR A 97 31.87 1.26 5.16
C THR A 97 31.83 2.53 6.01
N LEU A 98 30.65 3.11 6.26
CA LEU A 98 30.50 4.38 6.98
C LEU A 98 30.52 4.24 8.50
N LEU A 99 29.90 3.19 9.02
CA LEU A 99 29.74 2.99 10.46
C LEU A 99 31.07 3.09 11.23
N PRO A 100 32.18 2.44 10.81
CA PRO A 100 33.46 2.52 11.54
C PRO A 100 33.97 3.94 11.73
N ASP A 101 33.84 4.80 10.72
CA ASP A 101 34.26 6.21 10.80
C ASP A 101 33.33 7.01 11.71
N MET A 102 32.03 6.70 11.70
CA MET A 102 31.02 7.36 12.53
C MET A 102 31.12 7.00 14.01
N LEU A 103 31.70 5.84 14.34
CA LEU A 103 31.85 5.40 15.73
C LEU A 103 32.66 6.36 16.60
N ALA A 104 33.50 7.24 16.04
CA ALA A 104 34.26 8.21 16.80
C ALA A 104 33.39 9.28 17.49
N HIS A 105 32.21 9.56 16.95
CA HIS A 105 31.29 10.60 17.39
C HIS A 105 30.47 10.18 18.62
N ASP A 106 30.17 11.13 19.52
CA ASP A 106 29.52 10.85 20.81
C ASP A 106 28.08 10.32 20.63
N GLU A 107 27.41 10.75 19.56
CA GLU A 107 26.09 10.28 19.15
C GLU A 107 26.06 8.75 18.92
N PHE A 108 27.21 8.15 18.57
CA PHE A 108 27.35 6.73 18.28
C PHE A 108 27.90 5.91 19.44
N ALA A 109 27.99 6.47 20.66
CA ALA A 109 28.57 5.80 21.83
C ALA A 109 27.99 4.40 22.11
N MET A 110 26.67 4.23 21.96
CA MET A 110 26.00 2.93 22.11
C MET A 110 26.48 1.90 21.09
N LEU A 111 26.60 2.30 19.81
CA LEU A 111 27.07 1.41 18.74
C LEU A 111 28.56 1.11 18.88
N ARG A 112 29.35 2.09 19.37
CA ARG A 112 30.78 1.94 19.66
C ARG A 112 31.02 0.83 20.68
N HIS A 113 30.23 0.82 21.76
CA HIS A 113 30.30 -0.24 22.75
C HIS A 113 29.88 -1.61 22.18
N TYR A 114 28.80 -1.65 21.41
CA TYR A 114 28.29 -2.88 20.79
C TYR A 114 29.30 -3.55 19.83
N LEU A 115 30.02 -2.74 19.05
CA LEU A 115 30.98 -3.19 18.04
C LEU A 115 32.41 -3.39 18.56
N ASN A 116 32.70 -3.12 19.84
CA ASN A 116 34.07 -3.17 20.38
C ASN A 116 34.76 -4.54 20.22
N ASP A 117 34.01 -5.64 20.36
CA ASP A 117 34.54 -7.01 20.27
C ASP A 117 34.26 -7.71 18.92
N ASP A 118 34.03 -6.95 17.84
CA ASP A 118 33.67 -7.49 16.52
C ASP A 118 34.89 -7.90 15.68
N THR A 119 35.52 -9.01 16.04
CA THR A 119 36.75 -9.50 15.37
C THR A 119 36.54 -10.00 13.94
N ASP A 120 35.34 -10.50 13.60
CA ASP A 120 35.02 -11.10 12.30
C ASP A 120 34.09 -10.22 11.42
N LYS A 121 33.86 -8.96 11.81
CA LYS A 121 32.95 -8.01 11.15
C LYS A 121 31.49 -8.45 11.07
N ARG A 122 31.10 -9.49 11.81
CA ARG A 122 29.74 -10.05 11.76
C ARG A 122 28.74 -9.10 12.37
N LYS A 123 29.04 -8.51 13.54
CA LYS A 123 28.13 -7.57 14.21
C LYS A 123 27.96 -6.31 13.36
N LEU A 124 29.05 -5.82 12.75
CA LEU A 124 29.03 -4.67 11.86
C LEU A 124 28.11 -4.91 10.67
N PHE A 125 28.27 -6.04 9.96
CA PHE A 125 27.43 -6.35 8.81
C PHE A 125 25.95 -6.55 9.19
N GLN A 126 25.68 -7.23 10.31
CA GLN A 126 24.32 -7.39 10.82
C GLN A 126 23.66 -6.06 11.19
N LEU A 127 24.41 -5.17 11.85
CA LEU A 127 23.94 -3.83 12.19
C LEU A 127 23.66 -3.02 10.92
N ALA A 128 24.61 -2.97 9.98
CA ALA A 128 24.45 -2.27 8.72
C ALA A 128 23.23 -2.78 7.92
N SER A 129 23.02 -4.10 7.89
CA SER A 129 21.87 -4.72 7.24
C SER A 129 20.55 -4.36 7.93
N ARG A 130 20.47 -4.46 9.26
CA ARG A 130 19.26 -4.10 10.02
C ARG A 130 18.95 -2.61 9.92
N THR A 131 19.97 -1.75 9.90
CA THR A 131 19.79 -0.31 9.71
C THR A 131 19.33 0.01 8.28
N ALA A 132 19.89 -0.67 7.27
CA ALA A 132 19.40 -0.56 5.90
C ALA A 132 17.93 -1.00 5.77
N ASP A 133 17.53 -2.05 6.48
CA ASP A 133 16.13 -2.50 6.54
C ASP A 133 15.20 -1.45 7.13
N LEU A 134 15.64 -0.77 8.19
CA LEU A 134 14.88 0.33 8.79
C LEU A 134 14.78 1.54 7.84
N TYR A 135 15.88 1.92 7.18
CA TYR A 135 15.83 3.02 6.21
C TYR A 135 14.95 2.69 5.00
N ASP A 136 14.94 1.45 4.50
CA ASP A 136 14.02 1.03 3.44
C ASP A 136 12.54 1.15 3.88
N GLN A 137 12.24 0.83 5.15
CA GLN A 137 10.91 1.06 5.73
C GLN A 137 10.60 2.54 5.90
N TYR A 138 11.53 3.35 6.40
CA TYR A 138 11.32 4.79 6.56
C TYR A 138 11.11 5.49 5.23
N LEU A 139 11.81 5.06 4.16
CA LEU A 139 11.60 5.55 2.79
C LEU A 139 10.17 5.38 2.27
N VAL A 140 9.37 4.50 2.89
CA VAL A 140 7.98 4.22 2.51
C VAL A 140 6.98 4.76 3.53
N TYR A 141 7.19 4.53 4.83
CA TYR A 141 6.21 4.85 5.86
C TYR A 141 6.44 6.20 6.56
N ARG A 142 7.66 6.73 6.50
CA ARG A 142 8.11 7.93 7.24
C ARG A 142 9.10 8.76 6.42
N ALA A 143 8.71 9.04 5.17
CA ALA A 143 9.53 9.79 4.22
C ALA A 143 9.92 11.17 4.76
N ASP A 144 9.04 11.80 5.54
CA ASP A 144 9.23 13.08 6.22
C ASP A 144 10.41 13.07 7.20
N TRP A 145 10.64 11.97 7.93
CA TRP A 145 11.77 11.86 8.86
C TRP A 145 13.10 11.97 8.12
N LEU A 146 13.23 11.26 6.99
CA LEU A 146 14.46 11.23 6.21
C LEU A 146 14.80 12.59 5.61
N ILE A 147 13.78 13.34 5.16
CA ILE A 147 13.94 14.72 4.65
C ILE A 147 14.45 15.65 5.76
N ARG A 148 13.87 15.57 6.95
CA ARG A 148 14.30 16.38 8.11
C ARG A 148 15.71 16.02 8.58
N TRP A 149 16.03 14.72 8.64
CA TRP A 149 17.36 14.24 9.02
C TRP A 149 18.43 14.65 7.99
N GLU A 150 18.11 14.68 6.70
CA GLU A 150 19.02 15.19 5.66
C GLU A 150 19.33 16.68 5.86
N ALA A 151 18.35 17.47 6.30
CA ALA A 151 18.54 18.87 6.71
C ALA A 151 19.32 19.03 8.04
N GLY A 152 19.55 17.93 8.77
CA GLY A 152 20.18 17.95 10.09
C GLY A 152 19.23 18.29 11.24
N GLU A 153 17.92 18.24 11.00
CA GLU A 153 16.90 18.44 12.02
C GLU A 153 16.50 17.12 12.66
N LEU A 154 16.16 17.17 13.95
CA LEU A 154 15.57 16.04 14.67
C LEU A 154 14.04 16.13 14.62
N VAL A 155 13.38 14.98 14.66
CA VAL A 155 11.91 14.89 14.77
C VAL A 155 11.51 14.72 16.23
N ASP A 156 10.56 15.53 16.68
CA ASP A 156 10.05 15.49 18.05
C ASP A 156 9.25 14.21 18.31
N GLY A 157 9.33 13.68 19.53
CA GLY A 157 8.59 12.49 19.96
C GLY A 157 9.16 11.15 19.50
N LEU A 158 10.31 11.13 18.83
CA LEU A 158 11.00 9.88 18.48
C LEU A 158 11.91 9.36 19.61
N PRO A 159 12.15 8.03 19.67
CA PRO A 159 13.09 7.44 20.62
C PRO A 159 14.52 7.95 20.45
N GLU A 160 15.33 7.81 21.49
CA GLU A 160 16.76 8.21 21.50
C GLU A 160 17.59 7.58 20.38
N ALA A 161 17.14 6.46 19.79
CA ALA A 161 17.79 5.87 18.62
C ALA A 161 17.91 6.85 17.44
N GLN A 162 17.04 7.86 17.35
CA GLN A 162 17.14 8.93 16.35
C GLN A 162 18.49 9.66 16.42
N ILE A 163 19.10 9.77 17.61
CA ILE A 163 20.35 10.52 17.84
C ILE A 163 21.48 10.00 16.95
N TRP A 164 21.56 8.68 16.72
CA TRP A 164 22.56 8.10 15.81
C TRP A 164 21.99 7.81 14.41
N GLN A 165 20.68 7.51 14.29
CA GLN A 165 20.07 7.20 12.99
C GLN A 165 20.01 8.41 12.06
N ALA A 166 19.70 9.60 12.57
CA ALA A 166 19.61 10.82 11.78
C ALA A 166 20.97 11.22 11.16
N PRO A 167 22.07 11.38 11.94
CA PRO A 167 23.37 11.70 11.35
C PRO A 167 23.91 10.60 10.44
N LEU A 168 23.61 9.32 10.73
CA LEU A 168 24.01 8.21 9.86
C LEU A 168 23.30 8.24 8.51
N TRP A 169 22.01 8.59 8.48
CA TRP A 169 21.27 8.77 7.22
C TRP A 169 21.87 9.89 6.39
N LYS A 170 22.14 11.05 7.01
CA LYS A 170 22.79 12.18 6.35
C LYS A 170 24.16 11.77 5.77
N ALA A 171 24.97 11.06 6.55
CA ALA A 171 26.27 10.54 6.10
C ALA A 171 26.13 9.57 4.91
N LEU A 172 25.09 8.72 4.91
CA LEU A 172 24.80 7.80 3.80
C LEU A 172 24.46 8.54 2.50
N VAL A 173 23.64 9.58 2.58
CA VAL A 173 23.29 10.42 1.42
C VAL A 173 24.50 11.17 0.89
N GLU A 174 25.29 11.78 1.77
CA GLU A 174 26.52 12.50 1.41
C GLU A 174 27.55 11.55 0.78
N HIS A 175 27.75 10.37 1.35
CA HIS A 175 28.65 9.34 0.82
C HIS A 175 28.20 8.84 -0.56
N THR A 176 26.90 8.59 -0.73
CA THR A 176 26.33 8.22 -2.04
C THR A 176 26.58 9.31 -3.09
N GLY A 177 26.47 10.58 -2.69
CA GLY A 177 26.84 11.72 -3.55
C GLY A 177 28.33 11.76 -3.90
N LYS A 178 29.23 11.47 -2.94
CA LYS A 178 30.68 11.38 -3.19
C LYS A 178 31.05 10.25 -4.15
N LEU A 179 30.28 9.16 -4.17
CA LEU A 179 30.43 8.06 -5.13
C LEU A 179 29.92 8.41 -6.54
N GLY A 180 29.41 9.63 -6.76
CA GLY A 180 28.86 10.06 -8.05
C GLY A 180 27.53 9.39 -8.40
N GLN A 181 26.86 8.76 -7.44
CA GLN A 181 25.59 8.09 -7.66
C GLN A 181 24.41 9.06 -7.51
N PRO A 182 23.28 8.83 -8.21
CA PRO A 182 22.10 9.67 -8.08
C PRO A 182 21.58 9.70 -6.64
N LYS A 183 21.22 10.90 -6.15
CA LYS A 183 20.62 11.10 -4.82
C LYS A 183 19.11 10.77 -4.78
N TRP A 184 18.60 10.14 -5.83
CA TRP A 184 17.19 9.81 -5.95
C TRP A 184 16.82 8.62 -5.07
N HIS A 185 15.88 8.86 -4.16
CA HIS A 185 15.30 7.84 -3.31
C HIS A 185 13.79 8.04 -3.23
N ARG A 186 13.04 6.99 -2.86
CA ARG A 186 11.57 7.00 -2.92
C ARG A 186 10.96 8.24 -2.26
N ALA A 187 11.41 8.58 -1.05
CA ALA A 187 10.91 9.74 -0.31
C ALA A 187 11.00 11.09 -1.05
N ASN A 188 12.04 11.34 -1.87
CA ASN A 188 12.19 12.63 -2.58
C ASN A 188 11.60 12.64 -4.00
N LEU A 189 11.19 11.47 -4.50
CA LEU A 189 10.59 11.33 -5.83
C LEU A 189 9.06 11.38 -5.81
N TYR A 190 8.40 10.97 -4.72
CA TYR A 190 6.93 10.89 -4.65
C TYR A 190 6.24 12.21 -4.99
N ASP A 191 6.60 13.29 -4.30
CA ASP A 191 5.93 14.59 -4.48
C ASP A 191 6.12 15.12 -5.89
N ARG A 192 7.32 14.91 -6.47
CA ARG A 192 7.62 15.30 -7.85
C ARG A 192 6.81 14.48 -8.84
N PHE A 193 6.72 13.17 -8.64
CA PHE A 193 5.95 12.25 -9.49
C PHE A 193 4.47 12.62 -9.49
N ILE A 194 3.88 12.80 -8.30
CA ILE A 194 2.49 13.20 -8.14
C ILE A 194 2.26 14.56 -8.80
N SER A 195 3.10 15.55 -8.51
CA SER A 195 2.97 16.90 -9.07
C SER A 195 3.02 16.92 -10.61
N ILE A 196 3.91 16.12 -11.23
CA ILE A 196 3.99 16.04 -12.70
C ILE A 196 2.74 15.39 -13.28
N LEU A 197 2.24 14.31 -12.71
CA LEU A 197 1.04 13.63 -13.22
C LEU A 197 -0.22 14.48 -13.03
N GLU A 198 -0.37 15.14 -11.89
CA GLU A 198 -1.51 16.01 -11.61
C GLU A 198 -1.54 17.24 -12.52
N ASN A 199 -0.38 17.83 -12.82
CA ASN A 199 -0.27 19.02 -13.68
C ASN A 199 -0.19 18.70 -15.18
N SER A 200 0.20 17.47 -15.56
CA SER A 200 0.22 17.07 -16.96
C SER A 200 -1.21 16.92 -17.49
N ALA A 201 -1.47 17.56 -18.63
CA ALA A 201 -2.70 17.38 -19.40
C ALA A 201 -2.61 16.17 -20.33
N GLU A 202 -1.39 15.84 -20.80
CA GLU A 202 -1.15 14.73 -21.72
C GLU A 202 -0.69 13.49 -20.95
N ARG A 203 -1.10 12.31 -21.44
CA ARG A 203 -0.66 11.01 -20.93
C ARG A 203 0.82 10.81 -21.28
N PRO A 204 1.70 10.56 -20.30
CA PRO A 204 3.08 10.18 -20.60
C PRO A 204 3.15 8.90 -21.45
N ALA A 205 3.91 8.94 -22.55
CA ALA A 205 3.85 7.94 -23.61
C ALA A 205 4.20 6.50 -23.19
N ARG A 206 4.92 6.30 -22.07
CA ARG A 206 5.40 4.98 -21.64
C ARG A 206 4.53 4.34 -20.54
N LEU A 207 3.42 4.95 -20.14
CA LEU A 207 2.58 4.37 -19.08
C LEU A 207 1.77 3.18 -19.60
N PRO A 208 1.58 2.13 -18.78
CA PRO A 208 0.72 1.02 -19.15
C PRO A 208 -0.72 1.51 -19.35
N SER A 209 -1.45 0.83 -20.23
CA SER A 209 -2.85 1.10 -20.56
C SER A 209 -3.75 0.87 -19.35
N ARG A 210 -3.54 -0.24 -18.65
CA ARG A 210 -4.22 -0.54 -17.39
C ARG A 210 -3.33 -1.30 -16.42
N VAL A 211 -3.70 -1.24 -15.14
CA VAL A 211 -3.01 -1.92 -14.05
C VAL A 211 -4.05 -2.52 -13.10
N PHE A 212 -3.93 -3.82 -12.86
CA PHE A 212 -4.70 -4.52 -11.83
C PHE A 212 -3.88 -4.62 -10.55
N ILE A 213 -4.55 -4.54 -9.40
CA ILE A 213 -3.96 -4.78 -8.08
C ILE A 213 -4.79 -5.87 -7.43
N CYS A 214 -4.23 -7.07 -7.28
CA CYS A 214 -4.98 -8.26 -6.87
C CYS A 214 -4.39 -8.93 -5.63
N GLY A 215 -5.25 -9.32 -4.70
CA GLY A 215 -4.86 -10.08 -3.52
C GLY A 215 -3.95 -9.31 -2.56
N ILE A 216 -4.02 -7.98 -2.57
CA ILE A 216 -3.28 -7.10 -1.66
C ILE A 216 -4.25 -6.51 -0.64
N SER A 217 -4.06 -6.84 0.63
CA SER A 217 -4.91 -6.39 1.73
C SER A 217 -4.41 -5.13 2.44
N ALA A 218 -3.23 -4.63 2.06
CA ALA A 218 -2.69 -3.35 2.53
C ALA A 218 -1.66 -2.77 1.55
N LEU A 219 -1.76 -1.47 1.31
CA LEU A 219 -0.75 -0.67 0.62
C LEU A 219 -0.38 0.54 1.49
N PRO A 220 0.89 0.97 1.48
CA PRO A 220 1.30 2.21 2.13
C PRO A 220 0.52 3.43 1.59
N PRO A 221 0.22 4.44 2.44
CA PRO A 221 -0.47 5.66 2.01
C PRO A 221 0.19 6.37 0.82
N VAL A 222 1.52 6.43 0.80
CA VAL A 222 2.28 7.05 -0.29
C VAL A 222 2.11 6.31 -1.63
N TYR A 223 1.96 4.98 -1.60
CA TYR A 223 1.72 4.20 -2.84
C TYR A 223 0.31 4.46 -3.35
N LEU A 224 -0.66 4.52 -2.45
CA LEU A 224 -2.04 4.84 -2.77
C LEU A 224 -2.18 6.24 -3.38
N ASN A 225 -1.47 7.24 -2.85
CA ASN A 225 -1.45 8.58 -3.43
C ASN A 225 -0.77 8.61 -4.81
N ALA A 226 0.33 7.89 -4.98
CA ALA A 226 0.99 7.75 -6.28
C ALA A 226 0.08 7.04 -7.31
N LEU A 227 -0.63 5.99 -6.91
CA LEU A 227 -1.61 5.31 -7.75
C LEU A 227 -2.79 6.23 -8.08
N LYS A 228 -3.28 7.03 -7.14
CA LYS A 228 -4.34 8.02 -7.40
C LYS A 228 -3.92 9.02 -8.47
N ALA A 229 -2.71 9.57 -8.37
CA ALA A 229 -2.15 10.48 -9.38
C ALA A 229 -1.98 9.79 -10.74
N LEU A 230 -1.47 8.56 -10.75
CA LEU A 230 -1.33 7.74 -11.95
C LEU A 230 -2.69 7.42 -12.60
N GLY A 231 -3.73 7.24 -11.78
CA GLY A 231 -5.10 6.99 -12.17
C GLY A 231 -5.73 8.10 -13.02
N LYS A 232 -5.10 9.28 -13.12
CA LYS A 232 -5.51 10.34 -14.06
C LYS A 232 -5.22 9.95 -15.52
N HIS A 233 -4.18 9.16 -15.76
CA HIS A 233 -3.65 8.86 -17.11
C HIS A 233 -3.70 7.38 -17.47
N THR A 234 -3.78 6.50 -16.48
CA THR A 234 -3.87 5.03 -16.62
C THR A 234 -5.12 4.52 -15.93
N ASP A 235 -5.70 3.42 -16.43
CA ASP A 235 -6.79 2.74 -15.75
C ASP A 235 -6.27 1.81 -14.66
N ILE A 236 -6.63 2.11 -13.41
CA ILE A 236 -6.15 1.38 -12.24
C ILE A 236 -7.34 0.68 -11.60
N HIS A 237 -7.25 -0.64 -11.47
CA HIS A 237 -8.28 -1.49 -10.92
C HIS A 237 -7.77 -2.16 -9.64
N ILE A 238 -8.19 -1.62 -8.48
CA ILE A 238 -7.89 -2.20 -7.17
C ILE A 238 -8.95 -3.25 -6.84
N LEU A 239 -8.55 -4.53 -6.88
CA LEU A 239 -9.39 -5.68 -6.57
C LEU A 239 -9.20 -6.04 -5.10
N PHE A 240 -9.98 -5.41 -4.23
CA PHE A 240 -9.85 -5.57 -2.78
C PHE A 240 -10.80 -6.63 -2.23
N THR A 241 -10.22 -7.72 -1.71
CA THR A 241 -10.97 -8.76 -1.00
C THR A 241 -11.35 -8.27 0.40
N ASN A 242 -12.55 -7.71 0.52
CA ASN A 242 -13.08 -7.12 1.73
C ASN A 242 -13.99 -8.13 2.47
N PRO A 243 -13.73 -8.48 3.74
CA PRO A 243 -14.55 -9.44 4.48
C PRO A 243 -15.96 -8.93 4.83
N CYS A 244 -16.19 -7.61 4.80
CA CYS A 244 -17.45 -6.99 5.25
C CYS A 244 -17.97 -5.99 4.21
N ARG A 245 -19.29 -6.03 3.94
CA ARG A 245 -19.92 -5.15 2.95
C ARG A 245 -20.08 -3.72 3.44
N HIS A 246 -20.22 -3.56 4.76
CA HIS A 246 -20.32 -2.25 5.40
C HIS A 246 -18.95 -1.62 5.61
N TYR A 247 -18.91 -0.34 5.96
CA TYR A 247 -17.69 0.31 6.42
C TYR A 247 -17.39 -0.08 7.88
N TRP A 248 -16.16 -0.53 8.11
CA TRP A 248 -15.70 -1.09 9.40
C TRP A 248 -14.32 -0.55 9.83
N GLY A 249 -13.90 0.59 9.28
CA GLY A 249 -12.66 1.28 9.63
C GLY A 249 -12.86 2.36 10.69
N ASP A 250 -11.78 2.80 11.33
CA ASP A 250 -11.83 3.89 12.31
C ASP A 250 -11.93 5.26 11.59
N ILE A 251 -12.44 6.29 12.27
CA ILE A 251 -12.65 7.64 11.72
C ILE A 251 -12.30 8.70 12.74
N GLN A 252 -11.24 9.48 12.49
CA GLN A 252 -10.79 10.51 13.43
C GLN A 252 -11.45 11.89 13.24
N ASP A 253 -11.99 12.20 12.05
CA ASP A 253 -12.58 13.53 11.75
C ASP A 253 -14.11 13.46 11.58
N PRO A 254 -14.89 14.14 12.44
CA PRO A 254 -16.35 14.23 12.31
C PRO A 254 -16.86 14.79 10.97
N ARG A 255 -16.08 15.68 10.33
CA ARG A 255 -16.42 16.19 8.98
C ARG A 255 -16.24 15.11 7.93
N TRP A 256 -15.21 14.27 8.08
CA TRP A 256 -14.97 13.12 7.21
C TRP A 256 -16.09 12.10 7.36
N LEU A 257 -16.51 11.80 8.59
CA LEU A 257 -17.67 10.94 8.87
C LEU A 257 -18.92 11.44 8.13
N SER A 258 -19.24 12.73 8.21
CA SER A 258 -20.43 13.29 7.57
C SER A 258 -20.44 13.12 6.04
N ARG A 259 -19.26 13.14 5.40
CA ARG A 259 -19.10 12.83 3.96
C ARG A 259 -19.21 11.33 3.68
N LEU A 260 -18.74 10.48 4.59
CA LEU A 260 -18.78 9.04 4.43
C LEU A 260 -20.19 8.47 4.62
N VAL A 261 -21.00 9.05 5.52
CA VAL A 261 -22.35 8.57 5.82
C VAL A 261 -23.31 8.73 4.64
N THR A 262 -23.15 9.79 3.85
CA THR A 262 -23.96 10.04 2.64
C THR A 262 -23.47 9.24 1.44
N ARG A 263 -22.33 8.58 1.55
CA ARG A 263 -21.69 7.92 0.43
C ARG A 263 -22.31 6.56 0.15
N GLN A 264 -22.38 6.27 -1.15
CA GLN A 264 -22.91 5.04 -1.68
C GLN A 264 -21.91 4.44 -2.68
N ARG A 265 -21.82 3.12 -2.69
CA ARG A 265 -21.10 2.37 -3.70
C ARG A 265 -22.01 2.01 -4.85
N LYS A 266 -21.50 1.98 -6.08
CA LYS A 266 -22.26 1.47 -7.22
C LYS A 266 -22.25 -0.05 -7.17
N ARG A 267 -23.43 -0.68 -7.10
CA ARG A 267 -23.55 -2.13 -7.16
C ARG A 267 -23.16 -2.62 -8.55
N LEU A 268 -22.34 -3.66 -8.60
CA LEU A 268 -21.89 -4.23 -9.86
C LEU A 268 -23.09 -4.76 -10.67
N PHE A 269 -23.12 -4.46 -11.97
CA PHE A 269 -24.18 -4.83 -12.92
C PHE A 269 -25.59 -4.30 -12.59
N GLU A 270 -25.72 -3.37 -11.64
CA GLU A 270 -26.97 -2.72 -11.29
C GLU A 270 -26.81 -1.19 -11.34
N GLU A 271 -27.88 -0.45 -11.65
CA GLU A 271 -27.91 1.01 -11.48
C GLU A 271 -28.29 1.41 -10.04
N ARG A 272 -28.14 0.48 -9.09
CA ARG A 272 -28.42 0.71 -7.68
C ARG A 272 -27.16 1.13 -6.97
N ALA A 273 -27.32 2.12 -6.09
CA ALA A 273 -26.29 2.53 -5.16
C ALA A 273 -26.61 1.95 -3.76
N VAL A 274 -25.58 1.47 -3.05
CA VAL A 274 -25.69 0.84 -1.73
C VAL A 274 -24.98 1.70 -0.70
N PRO A 275 -25.61 2.03 0.44
CA PRO A 275 -24.96 2.82 1.48
C PRO A 275 -23.78 2.06 2.10
N LEU A 276 -22.75 2.79 2.51
CA LEU A 276 -21.59 2.21 3.20
C LEU A 276 -21.92 1.71 4.59
N PHE A 277 -22.85 2.35 5.29
CA PHE A 277 -23.27 1.97 6.63
C PHE A 277 -24.62 1.24 6.57
N LYS A 278 -24.82 0.29 7.47
CA LYS A 278 -26.11 -0.40 7.62
C LYS A 278 -27.19 0.58 8.08
N ASP A 279 -26.89 1.36 9.12
CA ASP A 279 -27.74 2.42 9.65
C ASP A 279 -27.03 3.77 9.53
N SER A 280 -27.22 4.46 8.39
CA SER A 280 -26.61 5.78 8.14
C SER A 280 -27.01 6.84 9.18
N GLU A 281 -28.22 6.80 9.72
CA GLU A 281 -28.72 7.79 10.68
C GLU A 281 -28.00 7.70 12.05
N ASN A 282 -27.65 6.49 12.48
CA ASN A 282 -26.98 6.25 13.75
C ASN A 282 -25.46 6.01 13.60
N ALA A 283 -24.91 6.19 12.39
CA ALA A 283 -23.50 5.92 12.12
C ALA A 283 -22.55 6.70 13.04
N ALA A 284 -22.90 7.92 13.44
CA ALA A 284 -22.10 8.72 14.36
C ALA A 284 -22.02 8.14 15.79
N GLN A 285 -23.00 7.35 16.20
CA GLN A 285 -22.99 6.67 17.52
C GLN A 285 -22.10 5.42 17.53
N LEU A 286 -21.63 4.97 16.36
CA LEU A 286 -20.73 3.82 16.25
C LEU A 286 -19.28 4.15 16.60
N PHE A 287 -18.93 5.42 16.76
CA PHE A 287 -17.57 5.88 17.02
C PHE A 287 -17.49 6.48 18.43
N ASP A 288 -16.38 6.21 19.13
CA ASP A 288 -16.07 6.86 20.40
C ASP A 288 -15.44 8.26 20.21
N GLU A 289 -15.06 8.91 21.32
CA GLU A 289 -14.43 10.24 21.29
C GLU A 289 -13.07 10.26 20.58
N GLU A 290 -12.39 9.10 20.47
CA GLU A 290 -11.12 8.93 19.78
C GLU A 290 -11.31 8.57 18.30
N GLY A 291 -12.57 8.39 17.86
CA GLY A 291 -12.90 8.02 16.50
C GLY A 291 -12.76 6.53 16.20
N ILE A 292 -12.63 5.69 17.23
CA ILE A 292 -12.54 4.24 17.09
C ILE A 292 -13.95 3.69 16.93
N GLN A 293 -14.15 2.86 15.91
CA GLN A 293 -15.45 2.25 15.68
C GLN A 293 -15.68 1.08 16.63
N ASN A 294 -16.78 1.10 17.36
CA ASN A 294 -17.27 -0.04 18.12
C ASN A 294 -17.88 -1.07 17.15
N LEU A 295 -17.06 -2.00 16.67
CA LEU A 295 -17.50 -3.04 15.73
C LEU A 295 -18.37 -4.09 16.45
N PRO A 296 -19.60 -4.34 15.98
CA PRO A 296 -20.45 -5.39 16.55
C PRO A 296 -19.81 -6.78 16.51
N ASN A 297 -19.22 -7.18 15.37
CA ASN A 297 -18.65 -8.51 15.20
C ASN A 297 -17.28 -8.65 15.91
N PRO A 298 -17.14 -9.53 16.92
CA PRO A 298 -15.94 -9.62 17.74
C PRO A 298 -14.72 -10.21 17.00
N LEU A 299 -14.95 -11.05 15.99
CA LEU A 299 -13.86 -11.65 15.20
C LEU A 299 -13.22 -10.58 14.31
N LEU A 300 -14.05 -9.82 13.60
CA LEU A 300 -13.56 -8.71 12.79
C LEU A 300 -12.93 -7.62 13.66
N ALA A 301 -13.47 -7.39 14.86
CA ALA A 301 -12.91 -6.44 15.81
C ALA A 301 -11.49 -6.79 16.26
N SER A 302 -11.23 -8.07 16.55
CA SER A 302 -9.94 -8.52 17.07
C SER A 302 -8.89 -8.77 15.97
N TRP A 303 -9.29 -9.35 14.83
CA TRP A 303 -8.37 -9.77 13.77
C TRP A 303 -8.24 -8.77 12.62
N GLY A 304 -9.20 -7.86 12.47
CA GLY A 304 -9.32 -6.98 11.30
C GLY A 304 -8.39 -5.76 11.28
N LYS A 305 -7.54 -5.55 12.28
CA LYS A 305 -6.77 -4.28 12.47
C LYS A 305 -6.09 -3.78 11.19
N LEU A 306 -5.36 -4.64 10.48
CA LEU A 306 -4.67 -4.27 9.23
C LEU A 306 -5.64 -3.85 8.12
N GLY A 307 -6.79 -4.52 8.01
CA GLY A 307 -7.80 -4.19 7.01
C GLY A 307 -8.59 -2.92 7.34
N ARG A 308 -8.71 -2.55 8.63
CA ARG A 308 -9.32 -1.28 9.05
C ARG A 308 -8.52 -0.08 8.53
N ASP A 309 -7.21 -0.12 8.69
CA ASP A 309 -6.34 0.97 8.18
C ASP A 309 -6.48 1.07 6.66
N TYR A 310 -6.51 -0.07 5.96
CA TYR A 310 -6.59 -0.07 4.51
C TYR A 310 -7.95 0.39 3.98
N ILE A 311 -9.08 -0.01 4.59
CA ILE A 311 -10.41 0.44 4.15
C ILE A 311 -10.61 1.93 4.37
N TYR A 312 -10.03 2.49 5.45
CA TYR A 312 -10.00 3.93 5.69
C TYR A 312 -9.26 4.65 4.56
N LEU A 313 -8.04 4.22 4.23
CA LEU A 313 -7.24 4.81 3.16
C LEU A 313 -7.92 4.70 1.78
N LEU A 314 -8.49 3.53 1.45
CA LEU A 314 -9.21 3.33 0.19
C LEU A 314 -10.41 4.27 0.09
N SER A 315 -11.15 4.43 1.18
CA SER A 315 -12.30 5.33 1.27
C SER A 315 -11.89 6.78 1.02
N ASP A 316 -10.74 7.22 1.52
CA ASP A 316 -10.26 8.58 1.28
C ASP A 316 -9.90 8.84 -0.20
N ILE A 317 -9.26 7.87 -0.86
CA ILE A 317 -8.89 7.97 -2.29
C ILE A 317 -10.12 8.11 -3.19
N THR A 318 -11.15 7.33 -2.87
CA THR A 318 -12.42 7.25 -3.60
C THR A 318 -13.46 8.21 -3.03
N SER A 319 -13.03 9.30 -2.38
CA SER A 319 -13.89 10.29 -1.72
C SER A 319 -14.89 10.98 -2.64
N SER A 320 -14.64 11.03 -3.96
CA SER A 320 -15.62 11.50 -4.94
C SER A 320 -16.79 10.54 -5.17
N GLY A 321 -16.69 9.29 -4.69
CA GLY A 321 -17.63 8.19 -4.96
C GLY A 321 -17.46 7.57 -6.35
N GLU A 322 -16.73 8.24 -7.26
CA GLU A 322 -16.44 7.70 -8.59
C GLU A 322 -15.47 6.53 -8.50
N GLY A 323 -15.82 5.43 -9.17
CA GLY A 323 -14.99 4.23 -9.22
C GLY A 323 -15.04 3.34 -7.99
N ASP A 324 -15.89 3.61 -6.98
CA ASP A 324 -16.11 2.70 -5.84
C ASP A 324 -17.25 1.71 -6.13
N VAL A 325 -16.88 0.44 -6.30
CA VAL A 325 -17.76 -0.63 -6.81
C VAL A 325 -17.99 -1.70 -5.75
N ASP A 326 -19.26 -2.02 -5.54
CA ASP A 326 -19.72 -3.05 -4.62
C ASP A 326 -19.98 -4.36 -5.38
N ALA A 327 -19.19 -5.39 -5.10
CA ALA A 327 -19.22 -6.71 -5.74
C ALA A 327 -19.31 -7.85 -4.71
N PHE A 328 -19.98 -7.61 -3.57
CA PHE A 328 -20.15 -8.65 -2.54
C PHE A 328 -21.15 -9.71 -2.96
N ALA A 329 -20.75 -10.97 -2.86
CA ALA A 329 -21.63 -12.12 -3.04
C ALA A 329 -22.34 -12.45 -1.72
N ASP A 330 -23.64 -12.75 -1.79
CA ASP A 330 -24.39 -13.18 -0.61
C ASP A 330 -23.99 -14.60 -0.18
N ILE A 331 -24.09 -14.86 1.12
CA ILE A 331 -23.76 -16.14 1.74
C ILE A 331 -25.04 -16.72 2.34
N THR A 332 -25.45 -17.89 1.87
CA THR A 332 -26.61 -18.61 2.42
C THR A 332 -26.22 -19.33 3.71
N PRO A 333 -26.88 -19.06 4.86
CA PRO A 333 -26.52 -19.60 6.17
C PRO A 333 -26.97 -21.07 6.35
N ASP A 334 -26.39 -21.99 5.57
CA ASP A 334 -26.71 -23.44 5.58
C ASP A 334 -25.81 -24.27 6.50
N SER A 335 -24.73 -23.68 7.02
CA SER A 335 -23.71 -24.34 7.81
C SER A 335 -23.17 -23.41 8.90
N LEU A 336 -22.53 -23.97 9.92
CA LEU A 336 -21.88 -23.16 10.96
C LEU A 336 -20.84 -22.20 10.35
N LEU A 337 -20.08 -22.67 9.36
CA LEU A 337 -19.10 -21.85 8.65
C LEU A 337 -19.78 -20.67 7.94
N HIS A 338 -20.83 -20.93 7.17
CA HIS A 338 -21.56 -19.87 6.45
C HIS A 338 -22.25 -18.90 7.40
N ASN A 339 -22.72 -19.33 8.57
CA ASN A 339 -23.25 -18.43 9.60
C ASN A 339 -22.17 -17.47 10.10
N ILE A 340 -20.98 -17.97 10.45
CA ILE A 340 -19.87 -17.12 10.91
C ILE A 340 -19.43 -16.15 9.79
N GLN A 341 -19.33 -16.64 8.55
CA GLN A 341 -18.96 -15.79 7.42
C GLN A 341 -20.00 -14.72 7.12
N LEU A 342 -21.29 -15.06 7.22
CA LEU A 342 -22.39 -14.10 7.06
C LEU A 342 -22.38 -13.05 8.18
N ASP A 343 -22.15 -13.46 9.42
CA ASP A 343 -22.05 -12.54 10.56
C ASP A 343 -20.89 -11.54 10.38
N ILE A 344 -19.75 -11.98 9.82
CA ILE A 344 -18.63 -11.08 9.47
C ILE A 344 -19.03 -10.16 8.30
N LEU A 345 -19.67 -10.72 7.26
CA LEU A 345 -20.06 -10.01 6.04
C LEU A 345 -21.03 -8.86 6.31
N ASP A 346 -22.02 -9.09 7.18
CA ASP A 346 -23.09 -8.15 7.51
C ASP A 346 -22.81 -7.35 8.80
N LEU A 347 -21.61 -7.51 9.36
CA LEU A 347 -21.17 -6.86 10.59
C LEU A 347 -22.13 -7.10 11.77
N GLU A 348 -22.57 -8.34 11.94
CA GLU A 348 -23.48 -8.76 13.01
C GLU A 348 -22.74 -9.58 14.09
N ASN A 349 -23.30 -9.57 15.29
CA ASN A 349 -22.90 -10.46 16.36
C ASN A 349 -24.11 -11.24 16.85
N ARG A 350 -24.13 -12.54 16.53
CA ARG A 350 -25.17 -13.47 16.97
C ARG A 350 -24.70 -14.37 18.11
N ALA A 351 -23.58 -14.02 18.75
CA ALA A 351 -23.12 -14.72 19.94
C ALA A 351 -24.15 -14.53 21.05
N VAL A 352 -24.77 -15.63 21.47
CA VAL A 352 -25.59 -15.67 22.67
C VAL A 352 -24.63 -15.83 23.85
N ALA A 353 -24.49 -14.80 24.68
CA ALA A 353 -23.80 -14.94 25.96
C ALA A 353 -24.51 -16.05 26.75
N GLY A 354 -23.76 -17.08 27.14
CA GLY A 354 -24.30 -18.38 27.57
C GLY A 354 -25.47 -18.31 28.55
N ILE A 355 -26.43 -19.21 28.33
CA ILE A 355 -27.49 -19.60 29.27
C ILE A 355 -26.86 -20.24 30.50
#